data_AF-A0A9E3KS66-F1
#
_entry.id   AF-A0A9E3KS66-F1
#
_cell.length_a   1.000
_cell.length_b   1.000
_cell.length_c   1.000
_cell.angle_alpha   90.00
_cell.angle_beta   90.00
_cell.angle_gamma   90.00
#
_symmetry.space_group_name_H-M   'P 1'
#
loop_
_entity.id
_entity.type
_entity.pdbx_description
1 polymer ?
#
loop_
_entity_poly.entity_id
_entity_poly.type
_entity_poly.pdbx_seq_one_letter_code
_entity_poly.pdbx_strand_id
1 'polypeptide(L)'
;MAKIIPFKAIRPTRDKAYLVSSLPSYVYKKNILTAKLESNPFTFLHVINPEFRKDNKTKPNSIERFEKVKEKFDEFRRNGVFIQDKKDIFYLYRQITPTNTYIGIIAGISVDDYLNGTIKIHEQTLTQREETFKMYLDVCQFNAEPVLLTYKDNPAVETIIDKYLSKRSEYEFCTTHLIKQDLWLIDSTEDIKNLTVAFSNINEIYIADGHHRSSSSVLYAKTKRESNPNYNPDDKFNYFLAYFIAESKLNIVEYNRVVNHINGLTEDEFLNKLSKSFDIELKKSNFKPTQIHHFSMYLNKKWYLLKTKKELVSSKNIIQNLDSKILSDHVLNPILNIRDLKTDDSISFIEGTKGVEGLKKVVDSGKAKVAFGLFPVSIEQLKAVADANEIMPPKSTWIEPKMRSGLTIYSLAP
;
A
#
# COMPACT_ATOMS: atom_id res chain seq x y z
N MET A 1 -10.85 -17.69 10.33
CA MET A 1 -9.90 -18.56 9.59
C MET A 1 -9.91 -18.12 8.15
N ALA A 2 -8.75 -17.91 7.54
CA ALA A 2 -8.67 -17.27 6.22
C ALA A 2 -9.13 -18.19 5.08
N LYS A 3 -10.19 -17.79 4.37
CA LYS A 3 -10.69 -18.44 3.16
C LYS A 3 -10.17 -17.73 1.91
N ILE A 4 -9.14 -18.33 1.30
CA ILE A 4 -8.65 -17.91 -0.02
C ILE A 4 -9.22 -18.78 -1.14
N ILE A 5 -9.35 -18.21 -2.34
CA ILE A 5 -9.78 -18.94 -3.53
C ILE A 5 -8.82 -18.73 -4.70
N PRO A 6 -8.57 -19.79 -5.50
CA PRO A 6 -7.93 -19.64 -6.80
C PRO A 6 -8.90 -18.96 -7.77
N PHE A 7 -8.40 -18.37 -8.86
CA PHE A 7 -9.26 -17.72 -9.85
C PHE A 7 -8.63 -17.70 -11.24
N LYS A 8 -9.49 -17.63 -12.27
CA LYS A 8 -9.11 -17.36 -13.66
C LYS A 8 -8.75 -15.89 -13.84
N ALA A 9 -7.47 -15.53 -13.78
CA ALA A 9 -7.05 -14.15 -13.97
C ALA A 9 -7.27 -13.71 -15.42
N ILE A 10 -7.68 -12.45 -15.57
CA ILE A 10 -7.46 -11.71 -16.81
C ILE A 10 -6.07 -11.09 -16.68
N ARG A 11 -5.13 -11.52 -17.52
CA ARG A 11 -3.71 -11.15 -17.41
C ARG A 11 -3.12 -10.85 -18.79
N PRO A 12 -2.06 -10.04 -18.89
CA PRO A 12 -1.50 -9.68 -20.19
C PRO A 12 -0.92 -10.89 -20.91
N THR A 13 -0.78 -10.81 -22.23
CA THR A 13 0.08 -11.77 -22.95
C THR A 13 1.54 -11.61 -22.51
N ARG A 14 2.33 -12.69 -22.52
CA ARG A 14 3.71 -12.71 -21.99
C ARG A 14 4.60 -11.63 -22.60
N ASP A 15 4.44 -11.36 -23.89
CA ASP A 15 5.16 -10.34 -24.65
C ASP A 15 4.76 -8.89 -24.29
N LYS A 16 3.64 -8.70 -23.58
CA LYS A 16 3.12 -7.38 -23.19
C LYS A 16 3.11 -7.13 -21.69
N ALA A 17 3.41 -8.13 -20.86
CA ALA A 17 3.35 -8.02 -19.40
C ALA A 17 4.14 -6.81 -18.85
N TYR A 18 5.34 -6.58 -19.39
CA TYR A 18 6.20 -5.45 -19.00
C TYR A 18 5.68 -4.08 -19.45
N LEU A 19 4.88 -4.03 -20.52
CA LEU A 19 4.28 -2.81 -21.05
C LEU A 19 2.96 -2.48 -20.33
N VAL A 20 2.16 -3.50 -20.03
CA VAL A 20 0.85 -3.34 -19.40
C VAL A 20 1.00 -2.93 -17.94
N SER A 21 1.85 -3.62 -17.19
CA SER A 21 1.98 -3.45 -15.75
C SER A 21 2.35 -2.01 -15.36
N SER A 22 1.53 -1.38 -14.51
CA SER A 22 1.75 0.00 -14.05
C SER A 22 1.69 0.13 -12.53
N LEU A 23 2.22 1.21 -11.98
CA LEU A 23 1.86 1.65 -10.63
C LEU A 23 0.48 2.34 -10.69
N PRO A 24 -0.15 2.61 -9.54
CA PRO A 24 -1.37 3.42 -9.49
C PRO A 24 -1.16 4.83 -10.07
N SER A 25 -2.19 5.39 -10.71
CA SER A 25 -2.09 6.68 -11.41
C SER A 25 -1.64 7.84 -10.51
N TYR A 26 -2.07 7.85 -9.24
CA TYR A 26 -1.74 8.90 -8.27
C TYR A 26 -0.26 8.93 -7.86
N VAL A 27 0.52 7.90 -8.19
CA VAL A 27 1.98 7.88 -7.93
C VAL A 27 2.73 8.75 -8.93
N TYR A 28 2.16 9.00 -10.11
CA TYR A 28 2.82 9.74 -11.17
C TYR A 28 2.58 11.24 -11.07
N LYS A 29 3.65 12.02 -11.23
CA LYS A 29 3.51 13.45 -11.56
C LYS A 29 2.81 13.59 -12.91
N LYS A 30 2.03 14.65 -13.09
CA LYS A 30 1.23 14.90 -14.30
C LYS A 30 2.04 14.77 -15.60
N ASN A 31 3.22 15.39 -15.68
CA ASN A 31 4.10 15.31 -16.85
C ASN A 31 4.61 13.89 -17.12
N ILE A 32 4.93 13.13 -16.08
CA ILE A 32 5.37 11.73 -16.20
C ILE A 32 4.21 10.83 -16.63
N LEU A 33 3.00 11.04 -16.09
CA LEU A 33 1.80 10.32 -16.49
C LEU A 33 1.49 10.55 -17.98
N THR A 34 1.53 11.80 -18.44
CA THR A 34 1.36 12.15 -19.85
C THR A 34 2.39 11.43 -20.71
N ALA A 35 3.69 11.56 -20.41
CA ALA A 35 4.75 10.92 -21.20
C ALA A 35 4.58 9.39 -21.29
N LYS A 36 4.12 8.72 -20.21
CA LYS A 36 3.83 7.29 -20.23
C LYS A 36 2.66 6.93 -21.13
N LEU A 37 1.58 7.70 -21.08
CA LEU A 37 0.40 7.51 -21.94
C LEU A 37 0.71 7.81 -23.42
N GLU A 38 1.72 8.63 -23.72
CA GLU A 38 2.13 8.92 -25.10
C GLU A 38 3.06 7.87 -25.69
N SER A 39 3.96 7.31 -24.86
CA SER A 39 5.03 6.42 -25.32
C SER A 39 4.69 4.94 -25.27
N ASN A 40 3.65 4.53 -24.54
CA ASN A 40 3.30 3.12 -24.37
C ASN A 40 1.80 2.88 -24.54
N PRO A 41 1.33 2.45 -25.73
CA PRO A 41 -0.09 2.23 -26.00
C PRO A 41 -0.69 1.07 -25.22
N PHE A 42 0.13 0.16 -24.68
CA PHE A 42 -0.32 -1.02 -23.93
C PHE A 42 -0.44 -0.78 -22.44
N THR A 43 -0.03 0.37 -21.91
CA THR A 43 -0.04 0.57 -20.45
C THR A 43 -1.46 0.46 -19.87
N PHE A 44 -1.58 -0.20 -18.72
CA PHE A 44 -2.84 -0.23 -17.96
C PHE A 44 -3.32 1.18 -17.57
N LEU A 45 -2.43 2.18 -17.58
CA LEU A 45 -2.80 3.58 -17.38
C LEU A 45 -3.81 4.07 -18.42
N HIS A 46 -3.85 3.52 -19.64
CA HIS A 46 -4.90 3.85 -20.61
C HIS A 46 -6.28 3.35 -20.17
N VAL A 47 -6.36 2.19 -19.51
CA VAL A 47 -7.62 1.65 -18.97
C VAL A 47 -8.18 2.63 -17.93
N ILE A 48 -7.36 3.09 -16.99
CA ILE A 48 -7.78 4.03 -15.94
C ILE A 48 -7.75 5.53 -16.37
N ASN A 49 -7.27 5.81 -17.59
CA ASN A 49 -7.33 7.13 -18.23
C ASN A 49 -7.93 7.02 -19.66
N PRO A 50 -9.18 6.55 -19.79
CA PRO A 50 -9.78 6.17 -21.08
C PRO A 50 -10.04 7.36 -22.02
N GLU A 51 -9.93 8.59 -21.52
CA GLU A 51 -10.15 9.83 -22.25
C GLU A 51 -8.86 10.64 -22.43
N PHE A 52 -7.70 9.98 -22.39
CA PHE A 52 -6.45 10.61 -22.77
C PHE A 52 -6.57 11.16 -24.21
N ARG A 53 -6.15 12.43 -24.41
CA ARG A 53 -6.28 13.20 -25.67
C ARG A 53 -7.71 13.48 -26.17
N LYS A 54 -8.74 13.33 -25.33
CA LYS A 54 -10.09 13.82 -25.64
C LYS A 54 -10.31 15.22 -25.07
N ASP A 55 -10.93 16.09 -25.86
CA ASP A 55 -11.24 17.48 -25.46
C ASP A 55 -12.37 17.50 -24.43
N ASN A 56 -13.45 16.76 -24.69
CA ASN A 56 -14.56 16.60 -23.75
C ASN A 56 -14.30 15.42 -22.83
N LYS A 57 -14.04 15.72 -21.55
CA LYS A 57 -13.80 14.71 -20.50
C LYS A 57 -14.98 14.62 -19.56
N THR A 58 -15.36 13.39 -19.24
CA THR A 58 -16.33 13.12 -18.17
C THR A 58 -15.82 13.60 -16.82
N LYS A 59 -16.75 13.86 -15.89
CA LYS A 59 -16.42 14.23 -14.52
C LYS A 59 -15.60 13.11 -13.86
N PRO A 60 -14.49 13.40 -13.15
CA PRO A 60 -13.77 12.38 -12.39
C PRO A 60 -14.69 11.67 -11.40
N ASN A 61 -14.46 10.37 -11.17
CA ASN A 61 -15.22 9.55 -10.21
C ASN A 61 -16.74 9.59 -10.46
N SER A 62 -17.15 9.48 -11.73
CA SER A 62 -18.56 9.40 -12.14
C SER A 62 -18.85 8.05 -12.79
N ILE A 63 -20.13 7.68 -12.90
CA ILE A 63 -20.56 6.46 -13.59
C ILE A 63 -20.11 6.50 -15.04
N GLU A 64 -20.33 7.62 -15.74
CA GLU A 64 -19.95 7.80 -17.15
C GLU A 64 -18.43 7.65 -17.35
N ARG A 65 -17.63 8.12 -16.39
CA ARG A 65 -16.17 7.93 -16.42
C ARG A 65 -15.81 6.45 -16.27
N PHE A 66 -16.45 5.73 -15.36
CA PHE A 66 -16.19 4.31 -15.13
C PHE A 66 -16.70 3.40 -16.25
N GLU A 67 -17.78 3.77 -16.93
CA GLU A 67 -18.22 3.09 -18.17
C GLU A 67 -17.12 3.16 -19.23
N LYS A 68 -16.51 4.33 -19.43
CA LYS A 68 -15.35 4.47 -20.34
C LYS A 68 -14.14 3.66 -19.89
N VAL A 69 -13.93 3.47 -18.59
CA VAL A 69 -12.87 2.58 -18.07
C VAL A 69 -13.17 1.13 -18.45
N LYS A 70 -14.42 0.67 -18.26
CA LYS A 70 -14.88 -0.65 -18.66
C LYS A 70 -14.72 -0.88 -20.17
N GLU A 71 -15.19 0.06 -20.99
CA GLU A 71 -15.04 0.00 -22.45
C GLU A 71 -13.57 -0.13 -22.87
N LYS A 72 -12.68 0.64 -22.25
CA LYS A 72 -11.24 0.59 -22.56
C LYS A 72 -10.60 -0.72 -22.10
N PHE A 73 -11.05 -1.28 -20.97
CA PHE A 73 -10.64 -2.60 -20.52
C PHE A 73 -11.07 -3.71 -21.50
N ASP A 74 -12.32 -3.67 -21.97
CA ASP A 74 -12.83 -4.64 -22.94
C ASP A 74 -12.20 -4.46 -24.33
N GLU A 75 -11.85 -3.23 -24.72
CA GLU A 75 -11.00 -2.96 -25.89
C GLU A 75 -9.65 -3.67 -25.78
N PHE A 76 -8.97 -3.59 -24.63
CA PHE A 76 -7.69 -4.29 -24.40
C PHE A 76 -7.85 -5.82 -24.52
N ARG A 77 -8.97 -6.38 -24.05
CA ARG A 77 -9.28 -7.81 -24.20
C ARG A 77 -9.50 -8.18 -25.66
N ARG A 78 -10.32 -7.43 -26.39
CA ARG A 78 -10.59 -7.66 -27.83
C ARG A 78 -9.33 -7.55 -28.68
N ASN A 79 -8.44 -6.62 -28.34
CA ASN A 79 -7.16 -6.41 -29.05
C ASN A 79 -6.07 -7.43 -28.66
N GLY A 80 -6.38 -8.44 -27.83
CA GLY A 80 -5.42 -9.47 -27.44
C GLY A 80 -4.29 -8.96 -26.52
N VAL A 81 -4.48 -7.80 -25.87
CA VAL A 81 -3.55 -7.33 -24.84
C VAL A 81 -3.65 -8.23 -23.61
N PHE A 82 -4.89 -8.57 -23.24
CA PHE A 82 -5.20 -9.51 -22.17
C PHE A 82 -5.67 -10.87 -22.70
N ILE A 83 -5.31 -11.91 -21.97
CA ILE A 83 -5.86 -13.26 -22.05
C ILE A 83 -6.57 -13.60 -20.73
N GLN A 84 -7.47 -14.57 -20.77
CA GLN A 84 -8.10 -15.12 -19.58
C GLN A 84 -7.57 -16.54 -19.35
N ASP A 85 -7.15 -16.84 -18.12
CA ASP A 85 -6.72 -18.18 -17.76
C ASP A 85 -7.88 -19.18 -17.85
N LYS A 86 -7.54 -20.43 -18.20
CA LYS A 86 -8.52 -21.50 -18.48
C LYS A 86 -9.05 -22.16 -17.21
N LYS A 87 -8.28 -22.11 -16.12
CA LYS A 87 -8.57 -22.79 -14.85
C LYS A 87 -8.44 -21.80 -13.70
N ASP A 88 -9.15 -22.07 -12.62
CA ASP A 88 -8.96 -21.34 -11.37
C ASP A 88 -7.64 -21.81 -10.75
N ILE A 89 -6.70 -20.88 -10.63
CA ILE A 89 -5.34 -21.14 -10.13
C ILE A 89 -4.90 -20.05 -9.15
N PHE A 90 -3.84 -20.31 -8.40
CA PHE A 90 -3.13 -19.27 -7.64
C PHE A 90 -1.94 -18.75 -8.44
N TYR A 91 -1.42 -17.58 -8.05
CA TYR A 91 -0.25 -17.00 -8.70
C TYR A 91 0.82 -16.71 -7.66
N LEU A 92 2.02 -17.21 -7.86
CA LEU A 92 3.18 -16.76 -7.07
C LEU A 92 3.74 -15.51 -7.74
N TYR A 93 3.97 -14.46 -6.95
CA TYR A 93 4.55 -13.21 -7.43
C TYR A 93 5.79 -12.87 -6.63
N ARG A 94 6.84 -12.44 -7.34
CA ARG A 94 8.08 -11.93 -6.75
C ARG A 94 8.42 -10.56 -7.30
N GLN A 95 8.76 -9.65 -6.40
CA GLN A 95 9.30 -8.33 -6.71
C GLN A 95 10.70 -8.21 -6.10
N ILE A 96 11.70 -7.91 -6.92
CA ILE A 96 13.08 -7.70 -6.47
C ILE A 96 13.43 -6.23 -6.70
N THR A 97 13.74 -5.53 -5.62
CA THR A 97 14.28 -4.17 -5.63
C THR A 97 15.81 -4.22 -5.42
N PRO A 98 16.53 -3.10 -5.56
CA PRO A 98 17.96 -3.08 -5.24
C PRO A 98 18.31 -3.48 -3.81
N THR A 99 17.36 -3.42 -2.87
CA THR A 99 17.60 -3.65 -1.44
C THR A 99 16.86 -4.85 -0.87
N ASN A 100 15.75 -5.28 -1.47
CA ASN A 100 14.86 -6.28 -0.89
C ASN A 100 14.25 -7.20 -1.95
N THR A 101 13.83 -8.38 -1.52
CA THR A 101 13.03 -9.32 -2.33
C THR A 101 11.73 -9.63 -1.60
N TYR A 102 10.61 -9.42 -2.30
CA TYR A 102 9.27 -9.65 -1.78
C TYR A 102 8.64 -10.80 -2.55
N ILE A 103 8.17 -11.82 -1.83
CA ILE A 103 7.62 -13.05 -2.42
C ILE A 103 6.30 -13.37 -1.73
N GLY A 104 5.27 -13.70 -2.51
CA GLY A 104 3.95 -13.95 -1.97
C GLY A 104 2.97 -14.52 -2.98
N ILE A 105 1.80 -14.89 -2.49
CA ILE A 105 0.74 -15.53 -3.27
C ILE A 105 -0.33 -14.51 -3.62
N ILE A 106 -0.81 -14.49 -4.86
CA ILE A 106 -1.99 -13.74 -5.29
C ILE A 106 -3.19 -14.69 -5.35
N ALA A 107 -4.27 -14.31 -4.67
CA ALA A 107 -5.51 -15.07 -4.58
C ALA A 107 -6.72 -14.15 -4.37
N GLY A 108 -7.93 -14.69 -4.49
CA GLY A 108 -9.12 -14.04 -3.95
C GLY A 108 -9.23 -14.31 -2.44
N ILE A 109 -9.58 -13.29 -1.65
CA ILE A 109 -9.84 -13.43 -0.21
C ILE A 109 -11.31 -13.14 0.10
N SER A 110 -11.89 -13.90 1.02
CA SER A 110 -13.30 -13.76 1.40
C SER A 110 -13.61 -12.40 2.03
N VAL A 111 -14.72 -11.79 1.60
CA VAL A 111 -15.32 -10.63 2.27
C VAL A 111 -15.75 -10.98 3.70
N ASP A 112 -16.19 -12.22 3.93
CA ASP A 112 -16.62 -12.64 5.26
C ASP A 112 -15.47 -12.67 6.26
N ASP A 113 -14.23 -12.90 5.82
CA ASP A 113 -13.04 -12.82 6.66
C ASP A 113 -12.76 -11.39 7.14
N TYR A 114 -13.13 -10.40 6.34
CA TYR A 114 -13.13 -9.00 6.78
C TYR A 114 -14.23 -8.74 7.81
N LEU A 115 -15.44 -9.25 7.55
CA LEU A 115 -16.60 -8.99 8.41
C LEU A 115 -16.53 -9.69 9.76
N ASN A 116 -15.92 -10.87 9.82
CA ASN A 116 -15.77 -11.65 11.05
C ASN A 116 -14.50 -11.31 11.86
N GLY A 117 -13.69 -10.36 11.39
CA GLY A 117 -12.47 -9.93 12.07
C GLY A 117 -11.26 -10.87 11.92
N THR A 118 -11.30 -11.83 11.00
CA THR A 118 -10.11 -12.61 10.59
C THR A 118 -9.10 -11.70 9.90
N ILE A 119 -9.57 -10.75 9.07
CA ILE A 119 -8.76 -9.67 8.51
C ILE A 119 -8.80 -8.49 9.47
N LYS A 120 -7.64 -8.18 10.07
CA LYS A 120 -7.42 -7.08 11.00
C LYS A 120 -7.15 -5.77 10.27
N ILE A 121 -7.69 -4.69 10.81
CA ILE A 121 -7.66 -3.33 10.25
C ILE A 121 -6.96 -2.43 11.26
N HIS A 122 -6.08 -1.54 10.81
CA HIS A 122 -5.41 -0.56 11.69
C HIS A 122 -5.39 0.86 11.12
N GLU A 123 -6.12 1.10 10.02
CA GLU A 123 -6.26 2.42 9.41
C GLU A 123 -7.73 2.74 9.13
N GLN A 124 -8.14 3.99 9.41
CA GLN A 124 -9.44 4.49 9.00
C GLN A 124 -9.50 4.76 7.51
N THR A 125 -10.57 4.31 6.90
CA THR A 125 -10.96 4.65 5.55
C THR A 125 -11.81 5.92 5.54
N LEU A 126 -11.99 6.50 4.35
CA LEU A 126 -12.77 7.71 4.11
C LEU A 126 -14.00 7.28 3.33
N THR A 127 -15.19 7.49 3.88
CA THR A 127 -16.47 7.06 3.30
C THR A 127 -16.63 7.48 1.84
N GLN A 128 -16.25 8.72 1.49
CA GLN A 128 -16.32 9.21 0.10
C GLN A 128 -15.46 8.38 -0.87
N ARG A 129 -14.27 7.93 -0.43
CA ARG A 129 -13.41 7.07 -1.25
C ARG A 129 -13.97 5.67 -1.37
N GLU A 130 -14.60 5.17 -0.31
CA GLU A 130 -15.22 3.85 -0.30
C GLU A 130 -16.37 3.77 -1.30
N GLU A 131 -17.28 4.75 -1.27
CA GLU A 131 -18.39 4.82 -2.23
C GLU A 131 -17.89 5.00 -3.67
N THR A 132 -16.84 5.81 -3.87
CA THR A 132 -16.22 5.97 -5.20
C THR A 132 -15.69 4.65 -5.75
N PHE A 133 -14.98 3.87 -4.93
CA PHE A 133 -14.42 2.58 -5.34
C PHE A 133 -15.49 1.50 -5.46
N LYS A 134 -16.52 1.49 -4.59
CA LYS A 134 -17.70 0.64 -4.75
C LYS A 134 -18.37 0.89 -6.10
N MET A 135 -18.62 2.15 -6.46
CA MET A 135 -19.19 2.53 -7.75
C MET A 135 -18.29 2.08 -8.92
N TYR A 136 -16.97 2.22 -8.78
CA TYR A 136 -16.03 1.67 -9.75
C TYR A 136 -16.19 0.14 -9.91
N LEU A 137 -16.29 -0.62 -8.81
CA LEU A 137 -16.47 -2.07 -8.87
C LEU A 137 -17.82 -2.46 -9.49
N ASP A 138 -18.87 -1.71 -9.20
CA ASP A 138 -20.21 -1.95 -9.73
C ASP A 138 -20.27 -1.77 -11.25
N VAL A 139 -19.64 -0.71 -11.77
CA VAL A 139 -19.61 -0.43 -13.21
C VAL A 139 -18.58 -1.31 -13.91
N CYS A 140 -17.33 -1.29 -13.46
CA CYS A 140 -16.20 -1.93 -14.15
C CYS A 140 -16.15 -3.44 -13.95
N GLN A 141 -16.63 -3.96 -12.80
CA GLN A 141 -16.69 -5.39 -12.48
C GLN A 141 -15.34 -6.12 -12.47
N PHE A 142 -14.28 -5.47 -11.99
CA PHE A 142 -12.99 -6.12 -11.74
C PHE A 142 -12.15 -5.44 -10.66
N ASN A 143 -11.31 -6.22 -9.96
CA ASN A 143 -10.17 -5.70 -9.22
C ASN A 143 -8.90 -5.84 -10.08
N ALA A 144 -8.20 -4.73 -10.32
CA ALA A 144 -6.97 -4.74 -11.12
C ALA A 144 -5.68 -4.67 -10.30
N GLU A 145 -5.78 -4.38 -9.00
CA GLU A 145 -4.63 -4.24 -8.11
C GLU A 145 -4.90 -4.95 -6.78
N PRO A 146 -4.05 -5.91 -6.38
CA PRO A 146 -4.25 -6.66 -5.15
C PRO A 146 -4.06 -5.80 -3.91
N VAL A 147 -4.91 -6.02 -2.90
CA VAL A 147 -4.67 -5.57 -1.53
C VAL A 147 -3.44 -6.32 -0.98
N LEU A 148 -2.51 -5.61 -0.34
CA LEU A 148 -1.35 -6.23 0.29
C LEU A 148 -1.76 -6.70 1.70
N LEU A 149 -1.74 -8.01 1.90
CA LEU A 149 -2.10 -8.67 3.15
C LEU A 149 -0.87 -9.39 3.71
N THR A 150 -0.67 -9.30 5.01
CA THR A 150 0.42 -10.02 5.70
C THR A 150 -0.13 -11.04 6.68
N TYR A 151 0.60 -12.15 6.82
CA TYR A 151 0.24 -13.25 7.70
C TYR A 151 1.49 -13.80 8.41
N LYS A 152 1.29 -14.50 9.53
CA LYS A 152 2.37 -15.17 10.24
C LYS A 152 2.99 -16.25 9.37
N ASP A 153 4.33 -16.32 9.32
CA ASP A 153 5.08 -17.34 8.59
C ASP A 153 4.49 -18.74 8.74
N ASN A 154 4.27 -19.41 7.60
CA ASN A 154 3.66 -20.74 7.54
C ASN A 154 4.52 -21.69 6.69
N PRO A 155 5.14 -22.72 7.29
CA PRO A 155 6.04 -23.63 6.58
C PRO A 155 5.41 -24.37 5.39
N ALA A 156 4.11 -24.66 5.43
CA ALA A 156 3.42 -25.32 4.33
C ALA A 156 3.26 -24.40 3.11
N VAL A 157 3.00 -23.10 3.34
CA VAL A 157 2.97 -22.11 2.26
C VAL A 157 4.36 -21.91 1.68
N GLU A 158 5.37 -21.79 2.54
CA GLU A 158 6.78 -21.60 2.15
C GLU A 158 7.31 -22.76 1.29
N THR A 159 6.99 -24.00 1.66
CA THR A 159 7.36 -25.19 0.87
C THR A 159 6.84 -25.09 -0.58
N ILE A 160 5.62 -24.60 -0.77
CA ILE A 160 5.03 -24.42 -2.10
C ILE A 160 5.70 -23.24 -2.82
N ILE A 161 5.96 -22.13 -2.13
CA ILE A 161 6.69 -21.00 -2.70
C ILE A 161 8.05 -21.47 -3.25
N ASP A 162 8.86 -22.16 -2.46
CA ASP A 162 10.18 -22.65 -2.86
C ASP A 162 10.13 -23.60 -4.05
N LYS A 163 9.14 -24.50 -4.07
CA LYS A 163 8.88 -25.39 -5.21
C LYS A 163 8.68 -24.61 -6.51
N TYR A 164 7.92 -23.51 -6.52
CA TYR A 164 7.71 -22.73 -7.74
C TYR A 164 8.87 -21.78 -8.07
N LEU A 165 9.59 -21.26 -7.07
CA LEU A 165 10.79 -20.45 -7.28
C LEU A 165 11.91 -21.23 -8.00
N SER A 166 11.96 -22.55 -7.85
CA SER A 166 12.90 -23.43 -8.57
C SER A 166 12.55 -23.63 -10.06
N LYS A 167 11.37 -23.18 -10.51
CA LYS A 167 10.89 -23.32 -11.89
C LYS A 167 11.05 -22.01 -12.66
N ARG A 168 11.01 -22.11 -14.00
CA ARG A 168 10.93 -20.92 -14.86
C ARG A 168 9.60 -20.18 -14.66
N SER A 169 9.67 -18.87 -14.52
CA SER A 169 8.49 -18.01 -14.37
C SER A 169 7.72 -17.82 -15.69
N GLU A 170 6.43 -17.56 -15.56
CA GLU A 170 5.56 -17.17 -16.67
C GLU A 170 5.84 -15.72 -17.09
N TYR A 171 6.01 -14.81 -16.14
CA TYR A 171 6.55 -13.48 -16.42
C TYR A 171 7.90 -13.29 -15.77
N GLU A 172 8.80 -12.62 -16.49
CA GLU A 172 10.09 -12.16 -15.99
C GLU A 172 10.42 -10.88 -16.74
N PHE A 173 10.38 -9.74 -16.06
CA PHE A 173 10.73 -8.45 -16.67
C PHE A 173 11.23 -7.44 -15.64
N CYS A 174 11.98 -6.44 -16.12
CA CYS A 174 12.42 -5.30 -15.32
C CYS A 174 11.64 -4.04 -15.68
N THR A 175 11.45 -3.18 -14.70
CA THR A 175 10.90 -1.83 -14.90
C THR A 175 12.02 -0.81 -15.08
N THR A 176 11.68 0.39 -15.55
CA THR A 176 12.60 1.54 -15.64
C THR A 176 13.10 2.05 -14.28
N HIS A 177 12.68 1.44 -13.17
CA HIS A 177 13.12 1.75 -11.81
C HIS A 177 14.03 0.66 -11.22
N LEU A 178 14.60 -0.21 -12.07
CA LEU A 178 15.48 -1.31 -11.67
C LEU A 178 14.79 -2.33 -10.74
N ILE A 179 13.47 -2.43 -10.83
CA ILE A 179 12.68 -3.43 -10.10
C ILE A 179 12.37 -4.58 -11.04
N LYS A 180 12.81 -5.79 -10.69
CA LYS A 180 12.49 -7.03 -11.40
C LYS A 180 11.17 -7.59 -10.87
N GLN A 181 10.35 -8.09 -11.78
CA GLN A 181 9.05 -8.70 -11.50
C GLN A 181 9.03 -10.10 -12.08
N ASP A 182 8.63 -11.07 -11.27
CA ASP A 182 8.42 -12.44 -11.70
C ASP A 182 7.03 -12.92 -11.28
N LEU A 183 6.37 -13.72 -12.13
CA LEU A 183 5.08 -14.32 -11.84
C LEU A 183 5.08 -15.79 -12.27
N TRP A 184 4.58 -16.69 -11.43
CA TRP A 184 4.38 -18.11 -11.75
C TRP A 184 2.91 -18.46 -11.61
N LEU A 185 2.48 -19.44 -12.39
CA LEU A 185 1.14 -20.02 -12.34
C LEU A 185 1.18 -21.27 -11.47
N ILE A 186 0.37 -21.32 -10.41
CA ILE A 186 0.22 -22.48 -9.53
C ILE A 186 -1.04 -23.24 -9.95
N ASP A 187 -0.88 -24.14 -10.93
CA ASP A 187 -1.98 -24.84 -11.60
C ASP A 187 -2.10 -26.33 -11.20
N SER A 188 -1.21 -26.82 -10.35
CA SER A 188 -1.30 -28.16 -9.77
C SER A 188 -2.49 -28.24 -8.81
N THR A 189 -3.39 -29.19 -9.04
CA THR A 189 -4.55 -29.45 -8.17
C THR A 189 -4.15 -29.74 -6.73
N GLU A 190 -3.03 -30.45 -6.53
CA GLU A 190 -2.50 -30.75 -5.20
C GLU A 190 -1.99 -29.49 -4.49
N ASP A 191 -1.20 -28.66 -5.19
CA ASP A 191 -0.65 -27.44 -4.59
C ASP A 191 -1.75 -26.42 -4.28
N ILE A 192 -2.76 -26.31 -5.14
CA ILE A 192 -3.95 -25.48 -4.89
C ILE A 192 -4.65 -25.95 -3.61
N LYS A 193 -4.92 -27.25 -3.47
CA LYS A 193 -5.55 -27.80 -2.26
C LYS A 193 -4.70 -27.53 -1.02
N ASN A 194 -3.38 -27.76 -1.10
CA ASN A 194 -2.46 -27.56 0.01
C ASN A 194 -2.38 -26.09 0.44
N LEU A 195 -2.36 -25.13 -0.51
CA LEU A 195 -2.44 -23.71 -0.20
C LEU A 195 -3.77 -23.35 0.49
N THR A 196 -4.90 -23.80 -0.05
CA THR A 196 -6.22 -23.55 0.56
C THR A 196 -6.27 -24.05 2.01
N VAL A 197 -5.77 -25.26 2.28
CA VAL A 197 -5.70 -25.84 3.63
C VAL A 197 -4.73 -25.07 4.54
N ALA A 198 -3.56 -24.71 4.02
CA ALA A 198 -2.56 -23.97 4.79
C ALA A 198 -3.11 -22.61 5.25
N PHE A 199 -3.80 -21.89 4.36
CA PHE A 199 -4.44 -20.62 4.68
C PHE A 199 -5.65 -20.77 5.58
N SER A 200 -6.43 -21.85 5.48
CA SER A 200 -7.53 -22.07 6.43
C SER A 200 -7.05 -22.22 7.88
N ASN A 201 -5.78 -22.61 8.10
CA ASN A 201 -5.18 -22.69 9.44
C ASN A 201 -4.62 -21.34 9.94
N ILE A 202 -4.72 -20.27 9.16
CA ILE A 202 -4.30 -18.92 9.55
C ILE A 202 -5.52 -18.21 10.14
N ASN A 203 -5.41 -17.84 11.43
CA ASN A 203 -6.51 -17.21 12.17
C ASN A 203 -6.59 -15.71 11.96
N GLU A 204 -5.46 -15.07 11.66
CA GLU A 204 -5.35 -13.61 11.60
C GLU A 204 -4.50 -13.19 10.42
N ILE A 205 -5.04 -12.26 9.64
CA ILE A 205 -4.37 -11.61 8.51
C ILE A 205 -4.47 -10.11 8.75
N TYR A 206 -3.41 -9.37 8.43
CA TYR A 206 -3.37 -7.94 8.65
C TYR A 206 -3.31 -7.22 7.30
N ILE A 207 -4.13 -6.18 7.13
CA ILE A 207 -4.05 -5.33 5.95
C ILE A 207 -2.77 -4.52 6.05
N ALA A 208 -1.82 -4.74 5.14
CA ALA A 208 -0.56 -4.02 5.13
C ALA A 208 -0.60 -2.81 4.17
N ASP A 209 -1.32 -2.91 3.05
CA ASP A 209 -1.67 -1.75 2.21
C ASP A 209 -2.99 -2.02 1.46
N GLY A 210 -3.83 -1.01 1.33
CA GLY A 210 -5.09 -1.11 0.57
C GLY A 210 -6.37 -1.12 1.40
N HIS A 211 -6.39 -0.52 2.59
CA HIS A 211 -7.59 -0.40 3.45
C HIS A 211 -8.85 0.06 2.70
N HIS A 212 -8.76 1.14 1.90
CA HIS A 212 -9.88 1.61 1.09
C HIS A 212 -10.34 0.57 0.05
N ARG A 213 -9.43 -0.22 -0.52
CA ARG A 213 -9.78 -1.23 -1.52
C ARG A 213 -10.53 -2.39 -0.86
N SER A 214 -10.04 -2.86 0.29
CA SER A 214 -10.71 -3.90 1.08
C SER A 214 -12.12 -3.46 1.49
N SER A 215 -12.25 -2.29 2.11
CA SER A 215 -13.53 -1.82 2.62
C SER A 215 -14.55 -1.54 1.51
N SER A 216 -14.10 -1.05 0.35
CA SER A 216 -14.96 -0.84 -0.82
C SER A 216 -15.45 -2.15 -1.43
N SER A 217 -14.61 -3.17 -1.49
CA SER A 217 -15.03 -4.52 -1.92
C SER A 217 -16.05 -5.12 -0.97
N VAL A 218 -15.86 -4.93 0.35
CA VAL A 218 -16.82 -5.36 1.38
C VAL A 218 -18.16 -4.63 1.22
N LEU A 219 -18.13 -3.31 1.02
CA LEU A 219 -19.32 -2.50 0.79
C LEU A 219 -20.05 -2.91 -0.49
N TYR A 220 -19.30 -3.13 -1.59
CA TYR A 220 -19.83 -3.64 -2.85
C TYR A 220 -20.53 -4.98 -2.67
N ALA A 221 -19.88 -5.93 -1.99
CA ALA A 221 -20.45 -7.24 -1.72
C ALA A 221 -21.73 -7.16 -0.89
N LYS A 222 -21.75 -6.37 0.19
CA LYS A 222 -22.96 -6.14 0.99
C LYS A 222 -24.12 -5.63 0.15
N THR A 223 -23.89 -4.60 -0.66
CA THR A 223 -24.93 -4.06 -1.56
C THR A 223 -25.43 -5.13 -2.55
N LYS A 224 -24.56 -5.99 -3.09
CA LYS A 224 -24.99 -7.08 -3.97
C LYS A 224 -25.82 -8.14 -3.24
N ARG A 225 -25.43 -8.55 -2.04
CA ARG A 225 -26.19 -9.50 -1.19
C ARG A 225 -27.56 -8.95 -0.83
N GLU A 226 -27.65 -7.67 -0.47
CA GLU A 226 -28.92 -6.99 -0.17
C GLU A 226 -29.84 -6.92 -1.40
N SER A 227 -29.27 -6.65 -2.58
CA SER A 227 -30.04 -6.57 -3.83
C SER A 227 -30.49 -7.94 -4.38
N ASN A 228 -29.85 -9.03 -3.95
CA ASN A 228 -30.20 -10.39 -4.35
C ASN A 228 -30.08 -11.35 -3.16
N PRO A 229 -31.14 -11.53 -2.35
CA PRO A 229 -31.12 -12.41 -1.18
C PRO A 229 -30.81 -13.88 -1.50
N ASN A 230 -31.02 -14.32 -2.76
CA ASN A 230 -30.76 -15.68 -3.22
C ASN A 230 -29.40 -15.82 -3.93
N TYR A 231 -28.46 -14.93 -3.64
CA TYR A 231 -27.10 -15.01 -4.20
C TYR A 231 -26.39 -16.32 -3.80
N ASN A 232 -25.44 -16.76 -4.61
CA ASN A 232 -24.62 -17.91 -4.27
C ASN A 232 -23.44 -17.44 -3.38
N PRO A 233 -23.20 -18.04 -2.20
CA PRO A 233 -22.05 -17.70 -1.35
C PRO A 233 -20.70 -17.76 -2.08
N ASP A 234 -20.58 -18.56 -3.14
CA ASP A 234 -19.36 -18.66 -3.95
C ASP A 234 -19.30 -17.68 -5.14
N ASP A 235 -20.27 -16.78 -5.28
CA ASP A 235 -20.23 -15.70 -6.27
C ASP A 235 -18.97 -14.84 -6.10
N LYS A 236 -18.35 -14.44 -7.22
CA LYS A 236 -17.06 -13.73 -7.24
C LYS A 236 -17.06 -12.41 -6.46
N PHE A 237 -18.21 -11.74 -6.36
CA PHE A 237 -18.31 -10.51 -5.58
C PHE A 237 -18.15 -10.73 -4.06
N ASN A 238 -18.24 -11.97 -3.57
CA ASN A 238 -17.96 -12.31 -2.16
C ASN A 238 -16.46 -12.41 -1.85
N TYR A 239 -15.60 -12.13 -2.83
CA TYR A 239 -14.16 -12.14 -2.68
C TYR A 239 -13.54 -10.89 -3.30
N PHE A 240 -12.31 -10.56 -2.89
CA PHE A 240 -11.54 -9.51 -3.54
C PHE A 240 -10.08 -9.93 -3.76
N LEU A 241 -9.43 -9.30 -4.72
CA LEU A 241 -8.05 -9.61 -5.09
C LEU A 241 -7.06 -9.19 -3.99
N ALA A 242 -6.22 -10.12 -3.56
CA ALA A 242 -5.18 -9.89 -2.56
C ALA A 242 -3.84 -10.53 -2.94
N TYR A 243 -2.77 -9.97 -2.40
CA TYR A 243 -1.42 -10.52 -2.42
C TYR A 243 -0.96 -10.74 -0.96
N PHE A 244 -0.66 -11.99 -0.65
CA PHE A 244 -0.33 -12.48 0.68
C PHE A 244 1.18 -12.64 0.80
N ILE A 245 1.78 -11.92 1.75
CA ILE A 245 3.20 -12.00 2.06
C ILE A 245 3.40 -12.42 3.52
N ALA A 246 4.39 -13.27 3.79
CA ALA A 246 4.75 -13.62 5.16
C ALA A 246 5.29 -12.38 5.90
N GLU A 247 5.00 -12.25 7.18
CA GLU A 247 5.40 -11.08 7.97
C GLU A 247 6.91 -10.89 8.03
N SER A 248 7.70 -11.97 8.03
CA SER A 248 9.16 -11.92 7.94
C SER A 248 9.72 -11.33 6.63
N LYS A 249 8.89 -11.28 5.57
CA LYS A 249 9.26 -10.79 4.23
C LYS A 249 8.67 -9.41 3.93
N LEU A 250 7.86 -8.84 4.82
CA LEU A 250 7.31 -7.51 4.68
C LEU A 250 8.34 -6.46 5.10
N ASN A 251 8.43 -5.35 4.36
CA ASN A 251 9.26 -4.21 4.75
C ASN A 251 8.36 -3.03 5.13
N ILE A 252 8.40 -2.63 6.39
CA ILE A 252 7.72 -1.44 6.90
C ILE A 252 8.79 -0.36 7.06
N VAL A 253 8.63 0.76 6.35
CA VAL A 253 9.48 1.93 6.50
C VAL A 253 8.67 3.13 6.98
N GLU A 254 9.37 4.11 7.51
CA GLU A 254 8.79 5.30 8.08
C GLU A 254 8.26 6.28 7.01
N TYR A 255 7.35 7.16 7.42
CA TYR A 255 7.18 8.44 6.75
C TYR A 255 7.87 9.53 7.57
N ASN A 256 8.77 10.25 6.92
CA ASN A 256 9.42 11.41 7.48
C ASN A 256 8.54 12.66 7.32
N ARG A 257 8.72 13.65 8.21
CA ARG A 257 7.96 14.91 8.19
C ARG A 257 8.85 16.04 7.71
N VAL A 258 8.32 16.92 6.86
CA VAL A 258 8.97 18.19 6.53
C VAL A 258 7.97 19.31 6.74
N VAL A 259 8.40 20.38 7.40
CA VAL A 259 7.55 21.51 7.76
C VAL A 259 8.15 22.80 7.22
N ASN A 260 7.32 23.63 6.59
CA ASN A 260 7.76 24.86 5.91
C ASN A 260 8.01 26.06 6.84
N HIS A 261 7.75 25.92 8.14
CA HIS A 261 8.02 26.93 9.15
C HIS A 261 8.40 26.31 10.51
N ILE A 262 8.93 27.14 11.40
CA ILE A 262 9.09 26.82 12.83
C ILE A 262 8.22 27.75 13.70
N ASN A 263 7.04 28.11 13.20
CA ASN A 263 6.03 28.92 13.91
C ASN A 263 6.57 30.27 14.44
N GLY A 264 7.38 30.94 13.61
CA GLY A 264 7.96 32.25 13.94
C GLY A 264 9.09 32.23 14.99
N LEU A 265 9.45 31.06 15.50
CA LEU A 265 10.50 30.93 16.52
C LEU A 265 11.90 31.12 15.93
N THR A 266 12.82 31.58 16.77
CA THR A 266 14.27 31.47 16.51
C THR A 266 14.75 30.02 16.69
N GLU A 267 15.95 29.70 16.18
CA GLU A 267 16.55 28.36 16.37
C GLU A 267 16.68 28.01 17.86
N ASP A 268 17.16 28.95 18.68
CA ASP A 268 17.36 28.73 20.12
C ASP A 268 16.03 28.56 20.86
N GLU A 269 15.01 29.37 20.57
CA GLU A 269 13.68 29.19 21.16
C GLU A 269 13.06 27.84 20.77
N PHE A 270 13.25 27.43 19.52
CA PHE A 270 12.75 26.15 19.04
C PHE A 270 13.43 24.97 19.74
N LEU A 271 14.76 25.00 19.84
CA LEU A 271 15.56 23.99 20.58
C LEU A 271 15.20 23.99 22.07
N ASN A 272 14.99 25.14 22.69
CA ASN A 272 14.57 25.27 24.09
C ASN A 272 13.16 24.71 24.34
N LYS A 273 12.25 24.80 23.38
CA LYS A 273 10.94 24.14 23.48
C LYS A 273 11.05 22.64 23.32
N LEU A 274 11.87 22.16 22.36
CA LEU A 274 12.12 20.74 22.14
C LEU A 274 12.78 20.07 23.36
N SER A 275 13.70 20.77 24.04
CA SER A 275 14.46 20.20 25.18
C SER A 275 13.59 19.83 26.38
N LYS A 276 12.32 20.29 26.42
CA LYS A 276 11.34 19.84 27.41
C LYS A 276 10.99 18.36 27.24
N SER A 277 10.86 17.91 25.99
CA SER A 277 10.43 16.54 25.64
C SER A 277 11.55 15.63 25.17
N PHE A 278 12.69 16.19 24.75
CA PHE A 278 13.78 15.43 24.14
C PHE A 278 15.14 15.80 24.71
N ASP A 279 16.04 14.82 24.81
CA ASP A 279 17.47 15.08 24.90
C ASP A 279 18.01 15.34 23.49
N ILE A 280 18.62 16.51 23.29
CA ILE A 280 19.05 16.98 21.97
C ILE A 280 20.56 16.88 21.84
N GLU A 281 21.02 16.18 20.80
CA GLU A 281 22.43 16.01 20.50
C GLU A 281 22.73 16.47 19.06
N LEU A 282 23.66 17.42 18.90
CA LEU A 282 24.14 17.84 17.58
C LEU A 282 24.97 16.73 16.94
N LYS A 283 24.67 16.37 15.69
CA LYS A 283 25.39 15.36 14.91
C LYS A 283 26.30 16.01 13.87
N LYS A 284 27.52 15.47 13.74
CA LYS A 284 28.55 15.97 12.81
C LYS A 284 28.29 15.61 11.35
N SER A 285 27.44 14.62 11.09
CA SER A 285 27.14 14.07 9.77
C SER A 285 25.65 13.75 9.65
N ASN A 286 25.25 13.33 8.45
CA ASN A 286 23.91 12.82 8.20
C ASN A 286 23.54 11.75 9.24
N PHE A 287 22.38 11.90 9.87
CA PHE A 287 21.95 11.04 10.95
C PHE A 287 20.59 10.42 10.63
N LYS A 288 20.53 9.08 10.63
CA LYS A 288 19.30 8.30 10.59
C LYS A 288 19.07 7.66 11.97
N PRO A 289 17.87 7.70 12.54
CA PRO A 289 17.61 7.02 13.80
C PRO A 289 17.77 5.50 13.66
N THR A 290 18.36 4.87 14.68
CA THR A 290 18.70 3.44 14.70
C THR A 290 17.90 2.65 15.74
N GLN A 291 17.08 3.31 16.54
CA GLN A 291 16.24 2.68 17.55
C GLN A 291 14.95 3.49 17.74
N ILE A 292 13.95 2.84 18.32
CA ILE A 292 12.67 3.46 18.67
C ILE A 292 12.87 4.68 19.58
N HIS A 293 12.01 5.69 19.46
CA HIS A 293 12.03 6.94 20.23
C HIS A 293 13.23 7.85 19.94
N HIS A 294 13.97 7.57 18.88
CA HIS A 294 14.97 8.46 18.34
C HIS A 294 14.48 9.09 17.04
N PHE A 295 14.68 10.39 16.92
CA PHE A 295 14.37 11.14 15.72
C PHE A 295 15.63 11.80 15.18
N SER A 296 15.76 11.85 13.86
CA SER A 296 16.64 12.80 13.22
C SER A 296 15.90 14.12 13.02
N MET A 297 16.54 15.24 13.28
CA MET A 297 16.03 16.56 12.92
C MET A 297 17.06 17.28 12.07
N TYR A 298 16.63 17.81 10.92
CA TYR A 298 17.46 18.67 10.08
C TYR A 298 16.91 20.09 10.10
N LEU A 299 17.70 21.02 10.61
CA LEU A 299 17.35 22.42 10.77
C LEU A 299 18.59 23.26 10.51
N ASN A 300 18.46 24.33 9.71
CA ASN A 300 19.54 25.28 9.44
C ASN A 300 20.89 24.63 9.10
N LYS A 301 20.86 23.66 8.17
CA LYS A 301 22.00 22.88 7.70
C LYS A 301 22.67 21.95 8.74
N LYS A 302 22.10 21.81 9.93
CA LYS A 302 22.61 20.98 11.02
C LYS A 302 21.71 19.77 11.24
N TRP A 303 22.33 18.65 11.61
CA TRP A 303 21.63 17.44 12.03
C TRP A 303 21.61 17.34 13.54
N TYR A 304 20.46 16.97 14.08
CA TYR A 304 20.27 16.70 15.50
C TYR A 304 19.68 15.31 15.68
N LEU A 305 20.08 14.64 16.75
CA LEU A 305 19.35 13.52 17.33
C LEU A 305 18.45 14.06 18.43
N LEU A 306 17.16 13.75 18.36
CA LEU A 306 16.22 13.96 19.45
C LEU A 306 15.93 12.60 20.08
N LYS A 307 16.28 12.40 21.35
CA LYS A 307 15.92 11.20 22.12
C LYS A 307 14.72 11.52 22.99
N THR A 308 13.60 10.82 22.82
CA THR A 308 12.42 11.03 23.68
C THR A 308 12.80 10.72 25.12
N LYS A 309 12.45 11.62 26.03
CA LYS A 309 12.66 11.38 27.46
C LYS A 309 11.73 10.27 27.98
N LYS A 310 12.23 9.48 28.93
CA LYS A 310 11.57 8.24 29.39
C LYS A 310 10.18 8.49 29.97
N GLU A 311 9.96 9.63 30.62
CA GLU A 311 8.69 10.02 31.21
C GLU A 311 7.55 10.21 30.20
N LEU A 312 7.85 10.36 28.90
CA LEU A 312 6.85 10.47 27.83
C LEU A 312 6.49 9.11 27.22
N VAL A 313 7.23 8.06 27.54
CA VAL A 313 7.00 6.71 27.00
C VAL A 313 6.17 5.91 28.01
N SER A 314 4.96 5.54 27.61
CA SER A 314 4.00 4.82 28.46
C SER A 314 4.28 3.33 28.45
N SER A 315 4.31 2.65 29.60
CA SER A 315 4.39 1.18 29.62
C SER A 315 3.09 0.48 29.22
N LYS A 316 1.98 1.23 29.08
CA LYS A 316 0.63 0.67 28.95
C LYS A 316 -0.02 0.88 27.59
N ASN A 317 0.43 1.86 26.80
CA ASN A 317 -0.25 2.24 25.57
C ASN A 317 0.71 2.26 24.37
N ILE A 318 0.59 1.25 23.51
CA ILE A 318 1.45 1.05 22.34
C ILE A 318 1.27 2.19 21.32
N ILE A 319 0.05 2.71 21.14
CA ILE A 319 -0.22 3.83 20.23
C ILE A 319 0.45 5.11 20.68
N GLN A 320 0.38 5.43 21.97
CA GLN A 320 1.03 6.61 22.53
C GLN A 320 2.56 6.55 22.35
N ASN A 321 3.11 5.35 22.28
CA ASN A 321 4.53 5.12 22.05
C ASN A 321 4.94 5.11 20.58
N LEU A 322 4.01 5.20 19.63
CA LEU A 322 4.40 5.32 18.23
C LEU A 322 5.15 6.64 18.04
N ASP A 323 6.34 6.58 17.42
CA ASP A 323 7.16 7.77 17.18
C ASP A 323 6.41 8.84 16.37
N SER A 324 5.50 8.42 15.48
CA SER A 324 4.60 9.33 14.75
C SER A 324 3.63 10.07 15.68
N LYS A 325 3.15 9.43 16.75
CA LYS A 325 2.28 10.03 17.76
C LYS A 325 3.08 10.95 18.69
N ILE A 326 4.22 10.50 19.19
CA ILE A 326 5.13 11.27 20.05
C ILE A 326 5.50 12.59 19.35
N LEU A 327 5.92 12.53 18.08
CA LEU A 327 6.26 13.73 17.32
C LEU A 327 5.05 14.68 17.16
N SER A 328 3.87 14.12 16.91
CA SER A 328 2.65 14.92 16.74
C SER A 328 2.26 15.64 18.04
N ASP A 329 2.27 14.92 19.16
CA ASP A 329 1.79 15.41 20.46
C ASP A 329 2.77 16.36 21.14
N HIS A 330 4.07 16.18 20.92
CA HIS A 330 5.11 16.94 21.62
C HIS A 330 5.83 17.96 20.76
N VAL A 331 5.69 17.91 19.43
CA VAL A 331 6.35 18.85 18.52
C VAL A 331 5.37 19.51 17.57
N LEU A 332 4.70 18.73 16.71
CA LEU A 332 3.92 19.29 15.61
C LEU A 332 2.79 20.16 16.14
N ASN A 333 2.00 19.66 17.09
CA ASN A 333 0.89 20.41 17.66
C ASN A 333 1.36 21.54 18.61
N PRO A 334 2.07 21.29 19.72
CA PRO A 334 2.32 22.33 20.73
C PRO A 334 3.40 23.35 20.34
N ILE A 335 4.34 22.99 19.46
CA ILE A 335 5.45 23.88 19.07
C ILE A 335 5.20 24.49 17.71
N LEU A 336 4.85 23.65 16.72
CA LEU A 336 4.68 24.07 15.33
C LEU A 336 3.24 24.48 14.99
N ASN A 337 2.27 24.29 15.89
CA ASN A 337 0.85 24.60 15.70
C ASN A 337 0.19 23.84 14.53
N ILE A 338 0.64 22.62 14.25
CA ILE A 338 0.09 21.71 13.25
C ILE A 338 -0.84 20.72 13.96
N ARG A 339 -2.14 20.94 13.83
CA ARG A 339 -3.16 20.17 14.57
C ARG A 339 -3.74 19.02 13.76
N ASP A 340 -3.96 19.23 12.46
CA ASP A 340 -4.51 18.22 11.57
C ASP A 340 -3.54 17.91 10.41
N LEU A 341 -2.89 16.76 10.51
CA LEU A 341 -1.94 16.25 9.51
C LEU A 341 -2.56 15.97 8.14
N LYS A 342 -3.90 15.90 8.04
CA LYS A 342 -4.59 15.60 6.78
C LYS A 342 -4.88 16.86 5.96
N THR A 343 -5.00 18.02 6.60
CA THR A 343 -5.49 19.25 5.97
C THR A 343 -4.50 20.42 6.05
N ASP A 344 -3.45 20.31 6.88
CA ASP A 344 -2.47 21.37 7.04
C ASP A 344 -1.42 21.36 5.91
N ASP A 345 -1.42 22.41 5.08
CA ASP A 345 -0.50 22.58 3.94
C ASP A 345 0.94 22.93 4.36
N SER A 346 1.18 23.24 5.65
CA SER A 346 2.53 23.55 6.14
C SER A 346 3.43 22.31 6.30
N ILE A 347 2.81 21.12 6.34
CA ILE A 347 3.51 19.85 6.50
C ILE A 347 3.43 19.01 5.22
N SER A 348 4.52 18.30 4.93
CA SER A 348 4.55 17.28 3.88
C SER A 348 5.26 16.03 4.39
N PHE A 349 5.03 14.92 3.69
CA PHE A 349 5.52 13.61 4.08
C PHE A 349 6.51 13.09 3.04
N ILE A 350 7.64 12.57 3.49
CA ILE A 350 8.67 11.96 2.64
C ILE A 350 8.82 10.50 3.06
N GLU A 351 8.59 9.58 2.12
CA GLU A 351 8.83 8.15 2.31
C GLU A 351 10.28 7.86 2.73
N GLY A 352 10.46 6.96 3.72
CA GLY A 352 11.76 6.59 4.28
C GLY A 352 12.77 6.03 3.25
N THR A 353 12.27 5.51 2.13
CA THR A 353 13.10 5.05 1.00
C THR A 353 13.91 6.16 0.33
N LYS A 354 13.57 7.45 0.53
CA LYS A 354 14.41 8.58 0.09
C LYS A 354 15.61 8.85 1.00
N GLY A 355 15.64 8.21 2.16
CA GLY A 355 16.66 8.40 3.19
C GLY A 355 16.75 9.85 3.70
N VAL A 356 17.77 10.07 4.52
CA VAL A 356 18.05 11.38 5.15
C VAL A 356 18.49 12.44 4.14
N GLU A 357 19.03 12.02 3.00
CA GLU A 357 19.38 12.93 1.90
C GLU A 357 18.14 13.58 1.26
N GLY A 358 17.04 12.83 1.15
CA GLY A 358 15.76 13.37 0.70
C GLY A 358 15.25 14.49 1.59
N LEU A 359 15.39 14.34 2.91
CA LEU A 359 15.02 15.36 3.90
C LEU A 359 15.89 16.62 3.75
N LYS A 360 17.22 16.42 3.73
CA LYS A 360 18.20 17.50 3.53
C LYS A 360 17.90 18.30 2.26
N LYS A 361 17.68 17.61 1.14
CA LYS A 361 17.40 18.25 -0.16
C LYS A 361 16.16 19.14 -0.12
N VAL A 362 15.09 18.71 0.56
CA VAL A 362 13.85 19.49 0.64
C VAL A 362 14.04 20.74 1.49
N VAL A 363 14.72 20.64 2.64
CA VAL A 363 15.03 21.79 3.49
C VAL A 363 15.97 22.76 2.77
N ASP A 364 17.06 22.27 2.19
CA ASP A 364 18.05 23.11 1.49
C ASP A 364 17.49 23.80 0.23
N SER A 365 16.45 23.22 -0.38
CA SER A 365 15.73 23.85 -1.49
C SER A 365 14.85 25.05 -1.08
N GLY A 366 14.70 25.31 0.22
CA GLY A 366 13.85 26.36 0.77
C GLY A 366 12.36 25.99 0.87
N LYS A 367 11.96 24.79 0.41
CA LYS A 367 10.58 24.30 0.50
C LYS A 367 10.17 23.93 1.93
N ALA A 368 11.13 23.58 2.77
CA ALA A 368 10.92 23.29 4.18
C ALA A 368 11.91 24.08 5.04
N LYS A 369 11.54 24.38 6.29
CA LYS A 369 12.44 24.97 7.29
C LYS A 369 13.04 23.92 8.21
N VAL A 370 12.29 22.86 8.51
CA VAL A 370 12.72 21.75 9.36
C VAL A 370 12.25 20.42 8.78
N ALA A 371 13.05 19.37 8.95
CA ALA A 371 12.68 18.01 8.65
C ALA A 371 12.89 17.11 9.85
N PHE A 372 12.02 16.12 10.02
CA PHE A 372 12.11 15.07 11.03
C PHE A 372 12.13 13.70 10.36
N GLY A 373 13.20 12.93 10.59
CA GLY A 373 13.24 11.53 10.20
C GLY A 373 12.89 10.63 11.38
N LEU A 374 11.97 9.70 11.17
CA LEU A 374 11.42 8.82 12.20
C LEU A 374 12.09 7.44 12.17
N PHE A 375 11.94 6.66 13.24
CA PHE A 375 12.25 5.24 13.22
C PHE A 375 11.04 4.45 12.67
N PRO A 376 11.24 3.41 11.84
CA PRO A 376 10.14 2.59 11.33
C PRO A 376 9.32 1.93 12.41
N VAL A 377 8.01 1.81 12.19
CA VAL A 377 7.11 0.99 13.01
C VAL A 377 7.40 -0.48 12.73
N SER A 378 7.48 -1.31 13.78
CA SER A 378 7.68 -2.75 13.63
C SER A 378 6.37 -3.48 13.26
N ILE A 379 6.49 -4.71 12.76
CA ILE A 379 5.30 -5.51 12.47
C ILE A 379 4.52 -5.86 13.74
N GLU A 380 5.21 -6.07 14.86
CA GLU A 380 4.59 -6.32 16.16
C GLU A 380 3.77 -5.11 16.64
N GLN A 381 4.29 -3.89 16.46
CA GLN A 381 3.54 -2.68 16.75
C GLN A 381 2.31 -2.55 15.86
N LEU A 382 2.42 -2.89 14.56
CA LEU A 382 1.28 -2.90 13.65
C LEU A 382 0.20 -3.88 14.06
N LYS A 383 0.59 -5.11 14.38
CA LYS A 383 -0.33 -6.15 14.83
C LYS A 383 -0.99 -5.76 16.13
N ALA A 384 -0.23 -5.27 17.11
CA ALA A 384 -0.77 -4.84 18.39
C ALA A 384 -1.82 -3.74 18.27
N VAL A 385 -1.64 -2.76 17.38
CA VAL A 385 -2.65 -1.73 17.10
C VAL A 385 -3.91 -2.35 16.49
N ALA A 386 -3.75 -3.23 15.51
CA ALA A 386 -4.87 -3.88 14.82
C ALA A 386 -5.64 -4.82 15.77
N ASP A 387 -4.94 -5.58 16.61
CA ASP A 387 -5.52 -6.52 17.57
C ASP A 387 -6.27 -5.80 18.70
N ALA A 388 -5.82 -4.60 19.06
CA ALA A 388 -6.53 -3.71 19.98
C ALA A 388 -7.77 -3.04 19.34
N ASN A 389 -8.05 -3.27 18.05
CA ASN A 389 -9.06 -2.56 17.26
C ASN A 389 -8.87 -1.04 17.27
N GLU A 390 -7.62 -0.59 17.38
CA GLU A 390 -7.26 0.81 17.36
C GLU A 390 -6.70 1.22 15.99
N ILE A 391 -6.47 2.52 15.78
CA ILE A 391 -6.05 3.09 14.50
C ILE A 391 -4.73 3.83 14.64
N MET A 392 -3.82 3.60 13.69
CA MET A 392 -2.57 4.33 13.63
C MET A 392 -2.77 5.79 13.23
N PRO A 393 -1.91 6.71 13.72
CA PRO A 393 -1.86 8.08 13.22
C PRO A 393 -1.65 8.10 11.69
N PRO A 394 -2.19 9.11 10.97
CA PRO A 394 -2.01 9.21 9.53
C PRO A 394 -0.54 9.19 9.13
N LYS A 395 -0.22 8.47 8.04
CA LYS A 395 1.15 8.36 7.52
C LYS A 395 2.13 7.87 8.58
N SER A 396 1.77 6.84 9.35
CA SER A 396 2.68 6.18 10.29
C SER A 396 3.58 5.17 9.59
N THR A 397 3.09 4.50 8.55
CA THR A 397 3.82 3.42 7.87
C THR A 397 3.79 3.60 6.35
N TRP A 398 4.93 3.45 5.70
CA TRP A 398 5.04 3.18 4.26
C TRP A 398 5.44 1.72 4.11
N ILE A 399 4.56 0.92 3.52
CA ILE A 399 4.76 -0.52 3.43
C ILE A 399 5.15 -0.91 2.00
N GLU A 400 6.18 -1.75 1.88
CA GLU A 400 6.64 -2.39 0.66
C GLU A 400 6.37 -3.90 0.69
N PRO A 401 6.10 -4.55 -0.46
CA PRO A 401 6.17 -4.02 -1.82
C PRO A 401 4.99 -3.11 -2.19
N LYS A 402 5.23 -2.17 -3.12
CA LYS A 402 4.11 -1.51 -3.82
C LYS A 402 3.59 -2.40 -4.93
N MET A 403 2.28 -2.63 -4.92
CA MET A 403 1.62 -3.50 -5.89
C MET A 403 1.44 -2.80 -7.22
N ARG A 404 1.48 -3.60 -8.29
CA ARG A 404 1.29 -3.12 -9.66
C ARG A 404 -0.11 -3.51 -10.14
N SER A 405 -0.72 -2.61 -10.89
CA SER A 405 -2.02 -2.86 -11.50
C SER A 405 -1.86 -3.62 -12.81
N GLY A 406 -2.84 -4.46 -13.14
CA GLY A 406 -2.99 -5.07 -14.46
C GLY A 406 -2.16 -6.33 -14.72
N LEU A 407 -1.46 -6.89 -13.73
CA LEU A 407 -0.73 -8.17 -13.88
C LEU A 407 -1.63 -9.39 -13.70
N THR A 408 -2.54 -9.35 -12.74
CA THR A 408 -3.53 -10.40 -12.43
C THR A 408 -4.84 -9.70 -12.08
N ILE A 409 -5.77 -9.62 -13.03
CA ILE A 409 -7.05 -8.92 -12.83
C ILE A 409 -8.11 -9.94 -12.45
N TYR A 410 -8.75 -9.71 -11.30
CA TYR A 410 -9.85 -10.52 -10.80
C TYR A 410 -11.17 -9.98 -11.33
N SER A 411 -11.91 -10.78 -12.10
CA SER A 411 -13.23 -10.39 -12.59
C SER A 411 -14.28 -10.62 -11.50
N LEU A 412 -15.14 -9.62 -11.30
CA LEU A 412 -16.31 -9.69 -10.42
C LEU A 412 -17.60 -10.00 -11.20
N ALA A 413 -17.51 -10.07 -12.52
CA ALA A 413 -18.62 -10.50 -13.35
C ALA A 413 -18.92 -11.99 -13.09
N PRO A 414 -20.20 -12.40 -13.12
CA PRO A 414 -20.60 -13.80 -12.91
C PRO A 414 -19.85 -14.78 -13.83
#